data_AF-A0A0B3VH80-F1
#
_entry.id   AF-A0A0B3VH80-F1
#
_cell.length_a   1.000
_cell.length_b   1.000
_cell.length_c   1.000
_cell.angle_alpha   90.00
_cell.angle_beta   90.00
_cell.angle_gamma   90.00
#
_symmetry.space_group_name_H-M   'P 1'
#
loop_
_entity.id
_entity.type
_entity.pdbx_description
1 polymer ?
#
loop_
_entity_poly.entity_id
_entity_poly.type
_entity_poly.pdbx_seq_one_letter_code
_entity_poly.pdbx_strand_id
1 'polypeptide(L)' 'MRKIKEGNVIYLVAKDKDTMDLRCSECGVVKNELDITVEIDKIKNRKVYKCECGCKTFTPQVDLEEYYI' A
#
# COMPACT_ATOMS: atom_id res chain seq x y z
N MET A 1 -6.10 5.26 -8.35
CA MET A 1 -5.26 5.34 -9.58
C MET A 1 -3.80 5.28 -9.13
N ARG A 2 -3.05 4.27 -9.57
CA ARG A 2 -1.68 3.96 -9.14
C ARG A 2 -0.67 4.61 -10.08
N LYS A 3 0.46 5.09 -9.56
CA LYS A 3 1.52 5.74 -10.35
C LYS A 3 2.83 4.98 -10.19
N ILE A 4 3.39 4.48 -11.29
CA ILE A 4 4.68 3.80 -11.32
C ILE A 4 5.67 4.68 -12.08
N LYS A 5 6.84 4.97 -11.49
CA LYS A 5 7.89 5.76 -12.15
C LYS A 5 9.02 4.84 -12.61
N GLU A 6 9.34 4.87 -13.90
CA GLU A 6 10.51 4.19 -14.46
C GLU A 6 11.36 5.21 -15.23
N GLY A 7 12.53 5.54 -14.68
CA GLY A 7 13.37 6.61 -15.21
C GLY A 7 12.63 7.96 -15.23
N ASN A 8 12.46 8.51 -16.44
CA ASN A 8 11.76 9.78 -16.68
C ASN A 8 10.28 9.60 -17.11
N VAL A 9 9.76 8.37 -17.06
CA VAL A 9 8.39 8.04 -17.46
C VAL A 9 7.53 7.75 -16.23
N ILE A 10 6.29 8.23 -16.23
CA ILE A 10 5.27 7.93 -15.20
C ILE A 10 4.12 7.18 -15.86
N TYR A 11 3.89 5.94 -15.43
CA TYR A 11 2.75 5.13 -15.84
C TYR A 11 1.58 5.32 -14.87
N LEU A 12 0.42 5.67 -15.40
CA LEU A 12 -0.84 5.72 -14.66
C LEU A 12 -1.56 4.39 -14.84
N VAL A 13 -1.63 3.60 -13.76
CA VAL A 13 -2.31 2.30 -13.75
C VAL A 13 -3.64 2.47 -13.03
N ALA A 14 -4.72 1.95 -13.61
CA ALA A 14 -6.00 1.88 -12.89
C ALA A 14 -5.82 1.08 -11.58
N LYS A 15 -6.54 1.44 -10.52
CA LYS A 15 -6.52 0.65 -9.28
C LYS A 15 -7.17 -0.69 -9.60
N ASP A 16 -6.48 -1.77 -9.28
CA ASP A 16 -7.05 -3.10 -9.41
C ASP A 16 -8.15 -3.28 -8.36
N LYS A 17 -9.28 -3.85 -8.75
CA LYS A 17 -10.48 -3.94 -7.89
C LYS A 17 -10.23 -4.79 -6.65
N ASP A 18 -9.33 -5.75 -6.74
CA ASP A 18 -9.02 -6.68 -5.66
C ASP A 18 -7.81 -6.23 -4.82
N THR A 19 -7.44 -4.95 -4.89
CA THR A 19 -6.33 -4.39 -4.12
C THR A 19 -6.77 -3.32 -3.14
N MET A 20 -6.15 -3.31 -1.97
CA MET A 20 -6.43 -2.33 -0.93
C MET A 20 -5.34 -1.26 -0.82
N ASP A 21 -5.78 -0.05 -0.50
CA ASP A 21 -4.87 1.03 -0.12
C ASP A 21 -4.60 0.94 1.39
N LEU A 22 -3.33 0.98 1.75
CA LEU A 22 -2.83 0.81 3.09
C LEU A 22 -2.13 2.09 3.54
N ARG A 23 -2.54 2.62 4.69
CA ARG A 23 -1.91 3.79 5.32
C ARG A 23 -0.86 3.33 6.31
N CYS A 24 0.37 3.83 6.18
CA CYS A 24 1.40 3.62 7.19
C CYS A 24 0.99 4.28 8.51
N SER A 25 1.05 3.53 9.61
CA SER A 25 0.64 4.03 10.93
C SER A 25 1.58 5.08 11.52
N GLU A 26 2.77 5.26 10.96
CA GLU A 26 3.79 6.18 11.49
C GLU A 26 3.91 7.45 10.65
N CYS A 27 4.22 7.33 9.35
CA CYS A 27 4.37 8.51 8.48
C CYS A 27 3.08 8.92 7.75
N GLY A 28 2.00 8.14 7.88
CA GLY A 28 0.71 8.43 7.25
C GLY A 28 0.67 8.25 5.73
N VAL A 29 1.78 7.82 5.08
CA VAL A 29 1.80 7.59 3.64
C VAL A 29 0.78 6.51 3.27
N VAL A 30 -0.02 6.78 2.25
CA VAL A 30 -0.96 5.81 1.68
C VAL A 30 -0.34 5.23 0.43
N LYS A 31 -0.24 3.90 0.37
CA LYS A 31 0.23 3.15 -0.79
C LYS A 31 -0.72 1.99 -1.05
N ASN A 32 -0.88 1.60 -2.31
CA ASN A 32 -1.56 0.37 -2.65
C ASN A 32 -0.71 -0.82 -2.16
N GLU A 33 -1.34 -1.90 -1.69
CA GLU A 33 -0.60 -3.05 -1.15
C GLU A 33 0.39 -3.67 -2.14
N LEU A 34 0.11 -3.57 -3.46
CA LEU A 34 1.02 -4.03 -4.52
C LEU A 34 2.30 -3.20 -4.64
N ASP A 35 2.32 -1.97 -4.12
CA ASP A 35 3.46 -1.06 -4.19
C ASP A 35 4.27 -1.01 -2.89
N ILE A 36 3.83 -1.76 -1.87
CA ILE A 36 4.51 -1.81 -0.58
C ILE A 36 5.60 -2.87 -0.64
N THR A 37 6.80 -2.52 -0.18
CA THR A 37 7.90 -3.47 -0.07
C THR A 37 7.54 -4.57 0.91
N VAL A 38 7.63 -5.83 0.49
CA VAL A 38 7.40 -7.00 1.34
C VAL A 38 8.72 -7.65 1.68
N GLU A 39 9.01 -7.81 2.96
CA GLU A 39 10.17 -8.55 3.46
C GLU A 39 9.74 -9.85 4.14
N ILE A 40 10.60 -10.86 4.09
CA ILE A 40 10.42 -12.09 4.87
C ILE A 40 11.07 -11.89 6.24
N ASP A 41 10.26 -11.91 7.29
CA ASP A 41 10.74 -12.00 8.66
C ASP A 41 11.30 -13.41 8.88
N LYS A 42 12.63 -13.53 8.87
CA LYS A 42 13.34 -14.83 9.01
C LYS A 42 13.08 -15.52 10.34
N ILE A 43 12.73 -14.78 11.39
CA ILE A 43 12.47 -15.34 12.72
C ILE A 43 11.08 -15.97 12.74
N LYS A 44 10.10 -15.29 12.17
CA LYS A 44 8.68 -15.70 12.19
C LYS A 44 8.22 -16.41 10.91
N ASN A 45 9.11 -16.56 9.93
CA ASN A 45 8.86 -17.11 8.60
C ASN A 45 7.58 -16.55 7.94
N ARG A 46 7.36 -15.22 8.05
CA ARG A 46 6.16 -14.54 7.54
C ARG A 46 6.51 -13.34 6.67
N LYS A 47 5.67 -13.04 5.70
CA LYS A 47 5.74 -11.81 4.90
C LYS A 47 5.29 -10.63 5.77
N VAL A 48 6.07 -9.56 5.75
CA VAL A 48 5.78 -8.32 6.48
C VAL A 48 5.94 -7.15 5.53
N TYR A 49 4.91 -6.30 5.48
CA TYR A 49 4.94 -5.04 4.76
C TYR A 49 5.93 -4.07 5.42
N LYS A 50 6.66 -3.31 4.62
CA LYS A 50 7.65 -2.34 5.08
C LYS A 50 7.49 -1.02 4.35
N CYS A 51 7.34 0.03 5.16
CA CYS A 51 7.36 1.41 4.69
C CYS A 51 8.81 1.90 4.56
N GLU A 52 9.03 2.89 3.69
CA GLU A 52 10.32 3.58 3.55
C GLU A 52 10.77 4.27 4.86
N CYS A 53 9.84 4.66 5.73
CA CYS A 53 10.16 5.19 7.05
C CYS A 53 10.59 4.12 8.07
N GLY A 54 10.57 2.83 7.70
CA GLY A 54 10.91 1.70 8.57
C GLY A 54 9.72 1.05 9.29
N CYS A 55 8.55 1.68 9.27
CA CYS A 55 7.32 1.14 9.86
C CYS A 55 6.88 -0.17 9.19
N LYS A 56 6.36 -1.10 9.99
CA LYS A 56 5.82 -2.40 9.54
C LYS A 56 4.33 -2.57 9.84
N THR A 57 3.69 -1.50 10.28
CA THR A 57 2.27 -1.48 10.67
C THR A 57 1.51 -0.58 9.72
N PHE A 58 0.40 -1.10 9.20
CA PHE A 58 -0.44 -0.42 8.23
C PHE A 58 -1.91 -0.57 8.60
N THR A 59 -2.69 0.47 8.33
CA THR A 59 -4.15 0.46 8.49
C THR A 59 -4.83 0.48 7.12
N PRO A 60 -5.83 -0.40 6.89
CA PRO A 60 -6.70 -0.34 5.74
C PRO A 60 -7.30 1.05 5.51
N GLN A 61 -7.23 1.54 4.28
CA GLN A 61 -8.08 2.63 3.82
C GLN A 61 -9.32 1.99 3.21
N VAL A 62 -10.41 2.01 3.97
CA VAL A 62 -11.72 1.62 3.48
C VAL A 62 -12.39 2.89 3.00
N ASP A 63 -12.56 3.00 1.68
CA ASP A 63 -13.41 4.03 1.09
C ASP A 63 -14.85 3.61 1.40
N LEU A 64 -15.40 4.11 2.50
CA LEU A 64 -16.81 3.93 2.82
C LEU A 64 -17.61 4.80 1.85
N GLU A 65 -18.21 4.19 0.83
CA GLU A 65 -19.25 4.85 0.05
C GLU A 65 -20.51 4.93 0.91
N GLU A 66 -20.89 6.14 1.29
CA GLU A 66 -22.20 6.38 1.91
C GLU A 66 -23.29 6.09 0.86
N TYR A 67 -24.04 5.02 1.06
CA TYR A 67 -25.26 4.76 0.29
C TYR A 67 -26.45 5.38 1.03
N TYR A 68 -27.07 6.37 0.40
CA TYR A 68 -28.38 6.89 0.80
C TYR A 68 -29.45 5.95 0.23
N ILE A 69 -30.24 5.32 1.10
CA ILE A 69 -31.40 4.48 0.74
C ILE A 69 -32.62 5.37 0.51
#